data_AF-A0A6A8DE49-F1
#
_entry.id   AF-A0A6A8DE49-F1
#
_cell.length_a   1.000
_cell.length_b   1.000
_cell.length_c   1.000
_cell.angle_alpha   90.00
_cell.angle_beta   90.00
_cell.angle_gamma   90.00
#
_symmetry.space_group_name_H-M   'P 1'
#
loop_
_entity.id
_entity.type
_entity.pdbx_description
1 polymer ?
#
loop_
_entity_poly.entity_id
_entity_poly.type
_entity_poly.pdbx_seq_one_letter_code
_entity_poly.pdbx_strand_id
1 'polypeptide(L)'
;MQLIDELLDDLIEVASNYNNEFIDKIELDLKLQLLISKVDRIEINFKVTPLQKLVARRHTKSFNQLLYRSKYKATESLLKLKGASNKRLFNSKLDQILANSLEFNYLYNMLDASCNAYITRNQLEPLPKPIQIFMYTRRSD
;
A
#
# COMPACT_ATOMS: atom_id res chain seq x y z
N MET A 1 -1.13 8.39 -3.98
CA MET A 1 -1.44 6.96 -3.83
C MET A 1 -2.27 6.80 -2.55
N GLN A 2 -3.42 7.48 -2.49
CA GLN A 2 -3.96 8.02 -1.23
C GLN A 2 -4.07 7.00 -0.09
N LEU A 3 -4.63 5.82 -0.33
CA LEU A 3 -4.74 4.77 0.70
C LEU A 3 -3.39 4.32 1.28
N ILE A 4 -2.38 4.20 0.42
CA ILE A 4 -1.03 3.81 0.85
C ILE A 4 -0.37 4.98 1.58
N ASP A 5 -0.60 6.21 1.13
CA ASP A 5 -0.10 7.41 1.79
C ASP A 5 -0.68 7.50 3.22
N GLU A 6 -1.99 7.24 3.40
CA GLU A 6 -2.65 7.16 4.71
C GLU A 6 -2.01 6.08 5.62
N LEU A 7 -1.67 4.92 5.08
CA LEU A 7 -0.98 3.86 5.83
C LEU A 7 0.45 4.23 6.24
N LEU A 8 1.14 5.01 5.40
CA LEU A 8 2.48 5.52 5.70
C LEU A 8 2.41 6.60 6.78
N ASP A 9 1.42 7.49 6.73
CA ASP A 9 1.19 8.52 7.74
C ASP A 9 0.87 7.88 9.10
N ASP A 10 -0.03 6.89 9.13
CA ASP A 10 -0.29 6.09 10.34
C ASP A 10 1.00 5.46 10.90
N LEU A 11 1.85 4.90 10.03
CA LEU A 11 3.11 4.28 10.44
C LEU A 11 4.10 5.32 11.00
N ILE A 12 4.19 6.49 10.39
CA ILE A 12 5.03 7.61 10.86
C ILE A 12 4.55 8.07 12.24
N GLU A 13 3.25 8.21 12.44
CA GLU A 13 2.68 8.59 13.73
C GLU A 13 3.01 7.56 14.80
N VAL A 14 2.80 6.26 14.51
CA VAL A 14 3.15 5.15 15.41
C VAL A 14 4.63 5.17 15.77
N ALA A 15 5.51 5.36 14.78
CA ALA A 15 6.94 5.40 14.98
C ALA A 15 7.38 6.63 15.80
N SER A 16 6.80 7.79 15.54
CA SER A 16 7.04 9.03 16.29
C SER A 16 6.65 8.85 17.76
N ASN A 17 5.46 8.31 18.01
CA ASN A 17 4.97 8.04 19.37
C ASN A 17 5.90 7.07 20.13
N TYR A 18 6.41 6.03 19.46
CA TYR A 18 7.35 5.10 20.08
C TYR A 18 8.72 5.72 20.33
N ASN A 19 9.24 6.50 19.38
CA ASN A 19 10.54 7.17 19.52
C ASN A 19 10.55 8.17 20.68
N ASN A 20 9.44 8.89 20.85
CA ASN A 20 9.20 9.86 21.92
C ASN A 20 8.71 9.24 23.24
N GLU A 21 8.63 7.90 23.32
CA GLU A 21 8.26 7.16 24.54
C GLU A 21 6.83 7.43 25.03
N PHE A 22 5.96 7.92 24.15
CA PHE A 22 4.53 8.05 24.42
C PHE A 22 3.81 6.70 24.41
N ILE A 23 4.37 5.72 23.71
CA ILE A 23 3.88 4.34 23.67
C ILE A 23 5.01 3.37 23.95
N ASP A 24 4.69 2.26 24.60
CA ASP A 24 5.66 1.20 24.88
C ASP A 24 5.80 0.22 23.71
N LYS A 25 6.64 -0.79 23.90
CA LYS A 25 6.91 -1.82 22.89
C LYS A 25 5.68 -2.70 22.60
N ILE A 26 4.83 -2.95 23.60
CA ILE A 26 3.64 -3.79 23.44
C ILE A 26 2.62 -3.05 22.58
N GLU A 27 2.39 -1.76 22.88
CA GLU A 27 1.48 -0.91 22.12
C GLU A 27 1.97 -0.69 20.69
N LEU A 28 3.28 -0.47 20.48
CA LEU A 28 3.88 -0.45 19.14
C LEU A 28 3.55 -1.73 18.36
N ASP A 29 3.76 -2.90 18.97
CA ASP A 29 3.55 -4.18 18.32
C ASP A 29 2.06 -4.40 17.95
N LEU A 30 1.13 -3.93 18.79
CA LEU A 30 -0.31 -3.94 18.50
C LEU A 30 -0.67 -3.01 17.34
N LYS A 31 -0.11 -1.79 17.31
CA LYS A 31 -0.35 -0.82 16.21
C LYS A 31 0.22 -1.32 14.89
N LEU A 32 1.40 -1.95 14.90
CA LEU A 32 1.97 -2.61 13.71
C LEU A 32 1.10 -3.78 13.24
N GLN A 33 0.54 -4.58 14.16
CA GLN A 33 -0.38 -5.66 13.81
C GLN A 33 -1.67 -5.13 13.15
N LEU A 34 -2.19 -3.99 13.64
CA LEU A 34 -3.33 -3.31 13.02
C LEU A 34 -3.00 -2.86 11.60
N LEU A 35 -1.83 -2.25 11.37
CA LEU A 35 -1.38 -1.86 10.05
C LEU A 35 -1.27 -3.05 9.09
N ILE A 36 -0.70 -4.17 9.54
CA ILE A 36 -0.66 -5.42 8.75
C ILE A 36 -2.09 -5.86 8.36
N SER A 37 -3.04 -5.80 9.30
CA SER A 37 -4.43 -6.16 9.01
C SER A 37 -5.10 -5.24 7.99
N LYS A 38 -4.71 -3.96 7.93
CA LYS A 38 -5.16 -3.01 6.91
C LYS A 38 -4.53 -3.34 5.56
N VAL A 39 -3.22 -3.66 5.52
CA VAL A 39 -2.50 -4.07 4.30
C VAL A 39 -3.17 -5.28 3.64
N ASP A 40 -3.53 -6.28 4.43
CA ASP A 40 -4.19 -7.50 3.94
C ASP A 40 -5.55 -7.21 3.25
N ARG A 41 -6.19 -6.09 3.60
CA ARG A 41 -7.48 -5.67 3.04
C ARG A 41 -7.37 -4.80 1.79
N ILE A 42 -6.17 -4.41 1.37
CA ILE A 42 -5.99 -3.57 0.18
C ILE A 42 -6.46 -4.31 -1.07
N GLU A 43 -7.26 -3.69 -1.90
CA GLU A 43 -7.63 -4.20 -3.22
C GLU A 43 -7.36 -3.17 -4.30
N ILE A 44 -7.17 -3.65 -5.52
CA ILE A 44 -7.16 -2.78 -6.69
C ILE A 44 -8.62 -2.45 -7.01
N ASN A 45 -8.93 -1.16 -7.01
CA ASN A 45 -10.22 -0.65 -7.43
C ASN A 45 -10.33 -0.68 -8.96
N PHE A 46 -10.72 -1.84 -9.49
CA PHE A 46 -10.96 -1.98 -10.92
C PHE A 46 -12.23 -1.27 -11.41
N LYS A 47 -13.01 -0.59 -10.55
CA LYS A 47 -14.20 0.13 -10.99
C LYS A 47 -13.86 1.50 -11.59
N VAL A 48 -12.64 1.98 -11.39
CA VAL A 48 -12.18 3.26 -11.94
C VAL A 48 -11.94 3.11 -13.45
N THR A 49 -12.32 4.10 -14.24
CA THR A 49 -11.92 4.15 -15.66
C THR A 49 -10.42 4.45 -15.73
N PRO A 50 -9.64 3.84 -16.65
CA PRO A 50 -9.98 2.77 -17.58
C PRO A 50 -9.79 1.35 -17.00
N LEU A 51 -9.41 1.19 -15.73
CA LEU A 51 -9.18 -0.11 -15.09
C LEU A 51 -10.38 -1.07 -15.22
N GLN A 52 -11.61 -0.56 -15.26
CA GLN A 52 -12.81 -1.37 -15.53
C GLN A 52 -12.75 -2.16 -16.84
N LYS A 53 -11.99 -1.68 -17.83
CA LYS A 53 -11.78 -2.39 -19.10
C LYS A 53 -10.87 -3.60 -18.94
N LEU A 54 -9.99 -3.64 -17.93
CA LEU A 54 -9.17 -4.82 -17.61
C LEU A 54 -10.03 -5.98 -17.11
N VAL A 55 -11.08 -5.68 -16.34
CA VAL A 55 -12.06 -6.67 -15.87
C VAL A 55 -12.81 -7.25 -17.06
N ALA A 56 -13.34 -6.38 -17.94
CA ALA A 56 -14.06 -6.80 -19.14
C ALA A 56 -13.22 -7.72 -20.05
N ARG A 57 -11.89 -7.53 -20.07
CA ARG A 57 -10.95 -8.31 -20.88
C ARG A 57 -10.26 -9.45 -20.10
N ARG A 58 -10.67 -9.73 -18.86
CA ARG A 58 -10.09 -10.78 -17.98
C ARG A 58 -8.57 -10.67 -17.75
N HIS A 59 -8.00 -9.46 -17.83
CA HIS A 59 -6.57 -9.23 -17.63
C HIS A 59 -6.20 -8.86 -16.18
N THR A 60 -7.08 -9.12 -15.20
CA THR A 60 -6.85 -8.74 -13.79
C THR A 60 -5.87 -9.68 -13.06
N LYS A 61 -5.65 -10.90 -13.57
CA LYS A 61 -4.84 -11.93 -12.90
C LYS A 61 -3.41 -11.47 -12.58
N SER A 62 -2.71 -10.89 -13.55
CA SER A 62 -1.32 -10.43 -13.37
C SER A 62 -1.23 -9.31 -12.34
N PHE A 63 -2.18 -8.37 -12.35
CA PHE A 63 -2.23 -7.29 -11.36
C PHE A 63 -2.56 -7.80 -9.95
N ASN A 64 -3.46 -8.78 -9.82
CA ASN A 64 -3.76 -9.41 -8.54
C ASN A 64 -2.56 -10.22 -8.00
N GLN A 65 -1.77 -10.86 -8.86
CA GLN A 65 -0.53 -11.51 -8.45
C GLN A 65 0.52 -10.50 -7.95
N LEU A 66 0.65 -9.36 -8.62
CA LEU A 66 1.51 -8.27 -8.16
C LEU A 66 1.01 -7.66 -6.85
N LEU A 67 -0.30 -7.47 -6.69
CA LEU A 67 -0.92 -7.03 -5.44
C LEU A 67 -0.60 -7.99 -4.29
N TYR A 68 -0.78 -9.29 -4.50
CA TYR A 68 -0.43 -10.30 -3.50
C TYR A 68 1.06 -10.20 -3.10
N ARG A 69 1.95 -10.05 -4.08
CA ARG A 69 3.39 -9.88 -3.81
C ARG A 69 3.70 -8.60 -3.03
N SER A 70 3.08 -7.48 -3.39
CA SER A 70 3.24 -6.21 -2.66
C SER A 70 2.73 -6.32 -1.22
N LYS A 71 1.54 -6.88 -1.00
CA LYS A 71 1.00 -7.15 0.34
C LYS A 71 1.94 -8.02 1.17
N TYR A 72 2.39 -9.14 0.62
CA TYR A 72 3.30 -10.05 1.30
C TYR A 72 4.58 -9.34 1.75
N LYS A 73 5.21 -8.58 0.85
CA LYS A 73 6.42 -7.81 1.18
C LYS A 73 6.18 -6.68 2.16
N ALA A 74 5.05 -5.98 2.07
CA ALA A 74 4.63 -4.97 3.03
C ALA A 74 4.51 -5.55 4.43
N THR A 75 3.80 -6.68 4.55
CA THR A 75 3.63 -7.42 5.81
C THR A 75 4.99 -7.88 6.36
N GLU A 76 5.84 -8.49 5.54
CA GLU A 76 7.19 -8.88 5.95
C GLU A 76 8.02 -7.69 6.45
N SER A 77 7.89 -6.53 5.82
CA SER A 77 8.63 -5.32 6.22
C SER A 77 8.14 -4.79 7.57
N LEU A 78 6.83 -4.77 7.81
CA LEU A 78 6.23 -4.40 9.10
C LEU A 78 6.61 -5.40 10.21
N LEU A 79 6.67 -6.70 9.90
CA LEU A 79 7.15 -7.72 10.84
C LEU A 79 8.64 -7.54 11.17
N LYS A 80 9.46 -7.12 10.19
CA LYS A 80 10.87 -6.77 10.45
C LYS A 80 11.03 -5.55 11.35
N LEU A 81 10.14 -4.55 11.25
CA LEU A 81 10.08 -3.43 12.19
C LEU A 81 9.76 -3.92 13.61
N LYS A 82 8.75 -4.78 13.74
CA LYS A 82 8.38 -5.41 15.01
C LYS A 82 9.56 -6.13 15.67
N GLY A 83 10.35 -6.86 14.89
CA GLY A 83 11.54 -7.58 15.37
C GLY A 83 12.82 -6.74 15.52
N ALA A 84 12.77 -5.40 15.43
CA ALA A 84 13.95 -4.57 15.64
C ALA A 84 14.38 -4.54 17.12
N SER A 85 15.66 -4.82 17.38
CA SER A 85 16.21 -4.94 18.74
C SER A 85 16.51 -3.60 19.42
N ASN A 86 16.58 -2.50 18.67
CA ASN A 86 16.84 -1.15 19.20
C ASN A 86 16.28 -0.04 18.28
N LYS A 87 16.18 1.18 18.82
CA LYS A 87 15.62 2.35 18.11
C LYS A 87 16.37 2.68 16.80
N ARG A 88 17.71 2.53 16.76
CA ARG A 88 18.51 2.79 15.54
C ARG A 88 18.15 1.84 14.40
N LEU A 89 18.09 0.54 14.70
CA LEU A 89 17.70 -0.47 13.71
C LEU A 89 16.23 -0.32 13.30
N PHE A 90 15.36 0.03 14.25
CA PHE A 90 13.96 0.33 13.99
C PHE A 90 13.82 1.47 12.97
N ASN A 91 14.45 2.63 13.22
CA ASN A 91 14.39 3.79 12.32
C ASN A 91 15.00 3.49 10.95
N SER A 92 16.12 2.76 10.90
CA SER A 92 16.70 2.36 9.60
C SER A 92 15.76 1.49 8.77
N LYS A 93 14.98 0.59 9.40
CA LYS A 93 13.97 -0.22 8.71
C LYS A 93 12.74 0.61 8.33
N LEU A 94 12.36 1.57 9.17
CA LEU A 94 11.28 2.50 8.88
C LEU A 94 11.60 3.31 7.63
N ASP A 95 12.80 3.89 7.54
CA ASP A 95 13.24 4.69 6.38
C ASP A 95 13.17 3.88 5.08
N GLN A 96 13.54 2.60 5.12
CA GLN A 96 13.42 1.69 3.97
C GLN A 96 11.96 1.49 3.54
N ILE A 97 11.04 1.33 4.51
CA ILE A 97 9.61 1.18 4.24
C ILE A 97 9.02 2.44 3.62
N LEU A 98 9.38 3.62 4.16
CA LEU A 98 8.94 4.91 3.66
C LEU A 98 9.46 5.14 2.23
N ALA A 99 10.73 4.88 1.97
CA ALA A 99 11.36 5.04 0.65
C ALA A 99 10.72 4.15 -0.42
N ASN A 100 10.32 2.93 -0.06
CA ASN A 100 9.66 2.00 -0.97
C ASN A 100 8.12 2.15 -1.02
N SER A 101 7.58 3.13 -0.29
CA SER A 101 6.14 3.36 -0.13
C SER A 101 5.39 2.07 0.21
N LEU A 102 5.87 1.38 1.25
CA LEU A 102 5.33 0.12 1.73
C LEU A 102 5.28 -0.98 0.64
N GLU A 103 6.21 -0.97 -0.32
CA GLU A 103 6.32 -1.96 -1.42
C GLU A 103 5.19 -1.90 -2.47
N PHE A 104 4.38 -0.84 -2.46
CA PHE A 104 3.30 -0.62 -3.45
C PHE A 104 3.71 0.24 -4.65
N ASN A 105 4.84 0.96 -4.56
CA ASN A 105 5.25 1.93 -5.59
C ASN A 105 5.35 1.29 -6.99
N TYR A 106 5.97 0.11 -7.09
CA TYR A 106 6.08 -0.60 -8.38
C TYR A 106 4.71 -0.99 -8.97
N LEU A 107 3.81 -1.52 -8.14
CA LEU A 107 2.46 -1.89 -8.59
C LEU A 107 1.68 -0.66 -9.05
N TYR A 108 1.76 0.43 -8.29
CA TYR A 108 1.14 1.70 -8.63
C TYR A 108 1.62 2.21 -10.00
N ASN A 109 2.93 2.29 -10.20
CA ASN A 109 3.52 2.77 -11.46
C ASN A 109 3.13 1.88 -12.66
N MET A 110 3.06 0.56 -12.46
CA MET A 110 2.62 -0.37 -13.51
C MET A 110 1.13 -0.19 -13.87
N LEU A 111 0.26 0.03 -12.88
CA LEU A 111 -1.16 0.30 -13.10
C LEU A 111 -1.37 1.65 -13.79
N ASP A 112 -0.68 2.70 -13.34
CA ASP A 112 -0.75 4.04 -13.92
C ASP A 112 -0.25 4.04 -15.37
N ALA A 113 0.91 3.45 -15.65
CA ALA A 113 1.46 3.32 -17.00
C ALA A 113 0.51 2.56 -17.94
N SER A 114 -0.11 1.48 -17.45
CA SER A 114 -1.09 0.70 -18.21
C SER A 114 -2.35 1.52 -18.52
N CYS A 115 -2.83 2.32 -17.55
CA CYS A 115 -3.96 3.23 -17.74
C CYS A 115 -3.62 4.29 -18.79
N ASN A 116 -2.47 4.95 -18.65
CA ASN A 116 -2.03 6.01 -19.56
C ASN A 116 -1.83 5.48 -20.98
N ALA A 117 -1.22 4.30 -21.16
CA ALA A 117 -1.08 3.67 -22.47
C ALA A 117 -2.45 3.39 -23.13
N TYR A 118 -3.44 2.97 -22.34
CA TYR A 118 -4.80 2.76 -22.84
C TYR A 118 -5.47 4.07 -23.25
N ILE A 119 -5.38 5.11 -22.41
CA ILE A 119 -5.95 6.44 -22.68
C ILE A 119 -5.38 7.01 -23.97
N THR A 120 -4.05 7.01 -24.11
CA THR A 120 -3.35 7.48 -25.30
C THR A 120 -3.77 6.72 -26.56
N ARG A 121 -3.82 5.38 -26.49
CA ARG A 121 -4.20 4.54 -27.64
C ARG A 121 -5.63 4.79 -28.12
N ASN A 122 -6.54 5.15 -27.21
CA ASN A 122 -7.95 5.36 -27.53
C ASN A 122 -8.35 6.84 -27.57
N GLN A 123 -7.38 7.77 -27.51
CA GLN A 123 -7.59 9.22 -27.53
C GLN A 123 -8.62 9.69 -26.50
N LEU A 124 -8.59 9.10 -25.30
CA LEU A 124 -9.50 9.44 -24.21
C LEU A 124 -8.98 10.65 -23.43
N GLU A 125 -9.87 11.32 -22.70
CA GLU A 125 -9.46 12.33 -21.74
C GLU A 125 -8.59 11.73 -20.62
N PRO A 126 -7.57 12.47 -20.15
CA PRO A 126 -6.73 12.04 -19.04
C PRO A 126 -7.54 11.90 -17.75
N LEU A 127 -7.08 11.00 -16.86
CA LEU A 127 -7.81 10.73 -15.64
C LEU A 127 -7.78 11.90 -14.67
N PRO A 128 -8.91 12.19 -13.99
CA PRO A 128 -8.90 13.12 -12.87
C PRO A 128 -7.99 12.54 -11.77
N LYS A 129 -7.03 13.35 -11.32
CA LYS A 129 -6.15 13.01 -10.20
C LYS A 129 -6.75 13.53 -8.88
N PRO A 130 -6.61 12.81 -7.76
CA PRO A 130 -5.92 11.52 -7.60
C PRO A 130 -6.78 10.32 -8.01
N ILE A 131 -6.17 9.35 -8.69
CA ILE A 131 -6.84 8.10 -9.08
C ILE A 131 -6.88 7.19 -7.85
N GLN A 132 -8.08 6.78 -7.44
CA GLN A 132 -8.29 5.82 -6.35
C GLN A 132 -7.99 4.39 -6.83
N ILE A 133 -6.73 4.08 -7.12
CA ILE A 133 -6.28 2.75 -7.60
C ILE A 133 -6.42 1.69 -6.52
N PHE A 134 -6.23 2.07 -5.25
CA PHE A 134 -6.31 1.17 -4.10
C PHE A 134 -7.51 1.51 -3.22
N MET A 135 -8.19 0.49 -2.70
CA MET A 135 -9.31 0.61 -1.76
C MET A 135 -9.24 -0.49 -0.70
N TYR A 136 -9.97 -0.35 0.42
CA TYR A 136 -10.18 -1.46 1.34
C TYR A 136 -11.33 -2.37 0.88
N THR A 137 -11.22 -3.67 1.16
CA THR A 137 -12.36 -4.57 1.10
C THR A 137 -13.43 -4.17 2.10
N ARG A 138 -14.68 -4.03 1.65
CA ARG A 138 -15.82 -4.13 2.55
C ARG A 138 -15.89 -5.58 2.99
N ARG A 139 -15.81 -5.86 4.29
CA ARG A 139 -16.33 -7.14 4.79
C ARG A 139 -17.82 -7.13 4.50
N SER A 140 -18.28 -8.13 3.74
CA SER A 140 -19.65 -8.59 3.90
C SER A 140 -19.69 -9.22 5.29
N ASP A 141 -20.26 -8.51 6.25
CA ASP A 141 -20.72 -9.11 7.50
C ASP A 141 -21.90 -10.05 7.21
#